data_AF-A0A946SHN2-F1
#
_entry.id   AF-A0A946SHN2-F1
#
_cell.length_a   1.000
_cell.length_b   1.000
_cell.length_c   1.000
_cell.angle_alpha   90.00
_cell.angle_beta   90.00
_cell.angle_gamma   90.00
#
_symmetry.space_group_name_H-M   'P 1'
#
loop_
_entity.id
_entity.type
_entity.pdbx_description
1 polymer ?
#
loop_
_entity_poly.entity_id
_entity_poly.type
_entity_poly.pdbx_seq_one_letter_code
_entity_poly.pdbx_strand_id
1 'polypeptide(L)'
;MVRRAWGASRAMSPLVLGLAVLLAGPQTSHAGLPQAEAFVAEGRFIDALMALNVVLAEETRSPRHEEAIWLAERLCSRIASSSELLERYMDSYGMPVTEPVGAGVDQRAFSRWGFIDALNVVGAGFRWNEIAGSFQYEQAFARRTLAEYPDTARRAAAEYRVIRPGRNEPDAIHRWRREIVAYLDRHGDDSAPEVAIAHSTLGAVYEGLWAALATGEAFDAGHEASAYADPPATDDESVAVRAEEYRLEAIRHYAEFLLSAVSSYAYSESSRVASRLRALRRREADGPGILCYD
;
A
#
# COMPACT_ATOMS: atom_id res chain seq x y z
N MET A 1 9.79 33.40 55.93
CA MET A 1 9.44 33.83 54.56
C MET A 1 10.11 32.88 53.58
N VAL A 2 9.36 31.95 52.96
CA VAL A 2 9.48 31.52 51.55
C VAL A 2 8.20 30.72 51.25
N ARG A 3 7.26 31.32 50.51
CA ARG A 3 6.09 30.63 49.93
C ARG A 3 6.56 29.96 48.64
N ARG A 4 6.41 28.63 48.51
CA ARG A 4 6.50 27.94 47.21
C ARG A 4 5.10 27.66 46.71
N ALA A 5 4.72 28.35 45.65
CA ALA A 5 3.49 28.16 44.91
C ALA A 5 3.54 26.83 44.15
N TRP A 6 2.49 26.03 44.29
CA TRP A 6 2.22 24.88 43.42
C TRP A 6 1.68 25.41 42.10
N GLY A 7 2.46 25.26 41.02
CA GLY A 7 2.00 25.47 39.66
C GLY A 7 1.08 24.33 39.25
N ALA A 8 -0.21 24.62 39.13
CA ALA A 8 -1.17 23.72 38.51
C ALA A 8 -0.91 23.68 36.99
N SER A 9 -0.20 22.64 36.54
CA SER A 9 -0.13 22.27 35.13
C SER A 9 -1.53 21.83 34.69
N ARG A 10 -2.24 22.71 33.98
CA ARG A 10 -3.50 22.39 33.30
C ARG A 10 -3.19 21.44 32.14
N ALA A 11 -3.20 20.13 32.41
CA ALA A 11 -3.38 19.14 31.38
C ALA A 11 -4.77 19.38 30.75
N MET A 12 -4.81 19.95 29.55
CA MET A 12 -6.05 19.96 28.78
C MET A 12 -6.42 18.51 28.49
N SER A 13 -7.57 18.08 29.02
CA SER A 13 -8.08 16.74 28.77
C SER A 13 -8.29 16.53 27.26
N PRO A 14 -7.91 15.37 26.69
CA PRO A 14 -8.13 15.04 25.27
C PRO A 14 -9.62 15.05 24.88
N LEU A 15 -10.51 15.03 25.87
CA LEU A 15 -11.95 15.19 25.72
C LEU A 15 -12.37 16.57 25.15
N VAL A 16 -11.53 17.60 25.26
CA VAL A 16 -11.82 18.95 24.73
C VAL A 16 -11.53 19.06 23.23
N LEU A 17 -10.63 18.26 22.66
CA LEU A 17 -10.39 18.23 21.21
C LEU A 17 -11.53 17.54 20.44
N GLY A 18 -12.14 16.51 21.02
CA GLY A 18 -13.26 15.79 20.38
C GLY A 18 -14.55 16.61 20.28
N LEU A 19 -14.80 17.53 21.21
CA LEU A 19 -16.05 18.30 21.26
C LEU A 19 -16.00 19.61 20.44
N ALA A 20 -14.81 20.14 20.16
CA ALA A 20 -14.67 21.35 19.33
C ALA A 20 -15.03 21.13 17.85
N VAL A 21 -14.94 19.88 17.37
CA VAL A 21 -15.33 19.50 15.99
C VAL A 21 -16.86 19.49 15.80
N LEU A 22 -17.63 19.30 16.87
CA LEU A 22 -19.10 19.25 16.83
C LEU A 22 -19.79 20.63 16.93
N LEU A 23 -19.05 21.68 17.29
CA LEU A 23 -19.61 23.03 17.53
C LEU A 23 -19.19 24.08 16.48
N ALA A 24 -18.33 23.73 15.52
CA ALA A 24 -18.19 24.54 14.32
C ALA A 24 -19.49 24.38 13.52
N GLY A 25 -20.19 25.50 13.26
CA GLY A 25 -21.43 25.54 12.46
C GLY A 25 -21.26 24.88 11.09
N PRO A 26 -22.34 24.76 10.26
CA PRO A 26 -22.33 23.99 9.03
C PRO A 26 -21.15 24.42 8.15
N GLN A 27 -20.05 23.68 8.28
CA GLN A 27 -18.88 23.76 7.43
C GLN A 27 -19.46 23.41 6.06
N THR A 28 -19.47 24.39 5.17
CA THR A 28 -19.98 24.23 3.82
C THR A 28 -19.35 22.95 3.26
N SER A 29 -20.19 21.95 2.96
CA SER A 29 -19.76 20.63 2.47
C SER A 29 -18.79 20.71 1.28
N HIS A 30 -18.80 21.86 0.60
CA HIS A 30 -17.93 22.22 -0.50
C HIS A 30 -16.45 22.46 -0.18
N ALA A 31 -16.02 22.67 1.07
CA ALA A 31 -14.61 23.03 1.37
C ALA A 31 -13.66 21.85 1.68
N GLY A 32 -14.18 20.65 1.98
CA GLY A 32 -13.36 19.56 2.55
C GLY A 32 -12.19 19.09 1.67
N LEU A 33 -12.40 18.90 0.37
CA LEU A 33 -11.36 18.41 -0.54
C LEU A 33 -10.23 19.45 -0.79
N PRO A 34 -10.52 20.72 -1.16
CA PRO A 34 -9.46 21.74 -1.28
C PRO A 34 -8.65 21.96 0.00
N GLN A 35 -9.31 21.87 1.16
CA GLN A 35 -8.62 21.99 2.44
C GLN A 35 -7.69 20.79 2.71
N ALA A 36 -8.13 19.58 2.38
CA ALA A 36 -7.30 18.39 2.49
C ALA A 36 -6.05 18.48 1.59
N GLU A 37 -6.20 18.98 0.37
CA GLU A 37 -5.08 19.21 -0.56
C GLU A 37 -4.06 20.22 -0.02
N ALA A 38 -4.53 21.31 0.61
CA ALA A 38 -3.65 22.26 1.27
C ALA A 38 -2.86 21.61 2.41
N PHE A 39 -3.50 20.79 3.25
CA PHE A 39 -2.81 20.05 4.31
C PHE A 39 -1.82 19.01 3.76
N VAL A 40 -2.12 18.35 2.63
CA VAL A 40 -1.16 17.47 1.95
C VAL A 40 0.09 18.23 1.53
N ALA A 41 -0.07 19.43 0.95
CA ALA A 41 1.06 20.26 0.54
C ALA A 41 1.92 20.72 1.73
N GLU A 42 1.33 20.85 2.92
CA GLU A 42 2.01 21.16 4.18
C GLU A 42 2.61 19.92 4.88
N GLY A 43 2.43 18.71 4.34
CA GLY A 43 2.87 17.46 4.98
C GLY A 43 2.00 17.02 6.16
N ARG A 44 0.80 17.57 6.31
CA ARG A 44 -0.12 17.32 7.41
C ARG A 44 -1.17 16.27 7.03
N PHE A 45 -0.71 15.05 6.72
CA PHE A 45 -1.56 14.00 6.13
C PHE A 45 -2.75 13.57 6.98
N ILE A 46 -2.57 13.55 8.30
CA ILE A 46 -3.64 13.25 9.25
C ILE A 46 -4.72 14.34 9.21
N ASP A 47 -4.33 15.60 9.22
CA ASP A 47 -5.28 16.71 9.18
C ASP A 47 -6.00 16.75 7.84
N ALA A 48 -5.30 16.41 6.75
CA ALA A 48 -5.89 16.21 5.44
C ALA A 48 -7.00 15.15 5.45
N LEU A 49 -6.73 13.98 6.05
CA LEU A 49 -7.72 12.91 6.14
C LEU A 49 -8.95 13.34 6.96
N MET A 50 -8.75 14.06 8.06
CA MET A 50 -9.86 14.59 8.87
C MET A 50 -10.68 15.65 8.11
N ALA A 51 -10.05 16.49 7.29
CA ALA A 51 -10.75 17.48 6.46
C ALA A 51 -11.66 16.83 5.40
N LEU A 52 -11.34 15.60 4.98
CA LEU A 52 -12.18 14.85 4.05
C LEU A 52 -13.46 14.29 4.67
N ASN A 53 -13.59 14.23 6.00
CA ASN A 53 -14.71 13.57 6.69
C ASN A 53 -16.09 14.01 6.16
N VAL A 54 -16.29 15.32 5.96
CA VAL A 54 -17.57 15.86 5.47
C VAL A 54 -17.89 15.33 4.08
N VAL A 55 -16.91 15.24 3.18
CA VAL A 55 -17.11 14.73 1.82
C VAL A 55 -17.24 13.21 1.82
N LEU A 56 -16.47 12.49 2.64
CA LEU A 56 -16.53 11.03 2.77
C LEU A 56 -17.86 10.54 3.35
N ALA A 57 -18.54 11.37 4.13
CA ALA A 57 -19.86 11.12 4.70
C ALA A 57 -21.02 11.43 3.75
N GLU A 58 -20.76 12.01 2.57
CA GLU A 58 -21.80 12.24 1.57
C GLU A 58 -22.38 10.89 1.09
N GLU A 59 -23.72 10.77 1.09
CA GLU A 59 -24.41 9.58 0.57
C GLU A 59 -24.48 9.57 -0.96
N THR A 60 -24.39 10.76 -1.58
CA THR A 60 -24.53 10.92 -3.01
C THR A 60 -23.20 10.68 -3.71
N ARG A 61 -23.17 9.67 -4.59
CA ARG A 61 -22.02 9.39 -5.44
C ARG A 61 -21.76 10.56 -6.40
N SER A 62 -20.53 11.03 -6.43
CA SER A 62 -20.11 12.13 -7.31
C SER A 62 -18.62 12.01 -7.63
N PRO A 63 -18.13 12.63 -8.73
CA PRO A 63 -16.69 12.62 -9.04
C PRO A 63 -15.83 13.17 -7.90
N ARG A 64 -16.34 14.18 -7.18
CA ARG A 64 -15.70 14.77 -6.00
C ARG A 64 -15.62 13.78 -4.84
N HIS A 65 -16.70 13.05 -4.59
CA HIS A 65 -16.75 12.03 -3.54
C HIS A 65 -15.77 10.88 -3.85
N GLU A 66 -15.75 10.41 -5.09
CA GLU A 66 -14.77 9.42 -5.56
C GLU A 66 -13.32 9.91 -5.38
N GLU A 67 -13.05 11.17 -5.73
CA GLU A 67 -11.74 11.79 -5.53
C GLU A 67 -11.34 11.89 -4.05
N ALA A 68 -12.29 12.23 -3.17
CA ALA A 68 -12.07 12.23 -1.73
C ALA A 68 -11.75 10.82 -1.20
N ILE A 69 -12.47 9.79 -1.64
CA ILE A 69 -12.17 8.38 -1.28
C ILE A 69 -10.76 8.02 -1.75
N TRP A 70 -10.40 8.38 -2.98
CA TRP A 70 -9.07 8.06 -3.51
C TRP A 70 -7.93 8.81 -2.83
N LEU A 71 -8.15 10.07 -2.46
CA LEU A 71 -7.17 10.82 -1.67
C LEU A 71 -7.02 10.19 -0.27
N ALA A 72 -8.13 9.82 0.37
CA ALA A 72 -8.13 9.14 1.67
C ALA A 72 -7.37 7.81 1.62
N GLU A 73 -7.54 7.02 0.55
CA GLU A 73 -6.76 5.81 0.28
C GLU A 73 -5.25 6.08 0.28
N ARG A 74 -4.80 7.07 -0.51
CA ARG A 74 -3.38 7.42 -0.59
C ARG A 74 -2.83 7.93 0.74
N LEU A 75 -3.61 8.73 1.46
CA LEU A 75 -3.26 9.24 2.78
C LEU A 75 -3.07 8.11 3.79
N CYS A 76 -4.05 7.19 3.91
CA CYS A 76 -3.95 6.06 4.83
C CYS A 76 -2.78 5.13 4.50
N SER A 77 -2.57 4.83 3.22
CA SER A 77 -1.42 4.03 2.77
C SER A 77 -0.08 4.69 3.14
N ARG A 78 0.02 6.02 3.06
CA ARG A 78 1.21 6.78 3.49
C ARG A 78 1.38 6.81 5.00
N ILE A 79 0.31 7.07 5.74
CA ILE A 79 0.28 7.12 7.21
C ILE A 79 0.71 5.77 7.81
N ALA A 80 0.26 4.66 7.22
CA ALA A 80 0.63 3.32 7.66
C ALA A 80 2.13 3.01 7.50
N SER A 81 2.81 3.71 6.58
CA SER A 81 4.22 3.49 6.26
C SER A 81 5.13 4.61 6.80
N SER A 82 4.59 5.59 7.55
CA SER A 82 5.35 6.72 8.08
C SER A 82 5.57 6.58 9.58
N SER A 83 6.63 7.21 10.08
CA SER A 83 6.84 7.41 11.53
C SER A 83 5.86 8.43 12.13
N GLU A 84 5.03 9.09 11.32
CA GLU A 84 4.18 10.21 11.75
C GLU A 84 3.13 9.80 12.79
N LEU A 85 2.60 8.58 12.69
CA LEU A 85 1.70 8.04 13.72
C LEU A 85 2.41 7.98 15.09
N LEU A 86 3.66 7.53 15.08
CA LEU A 86 4.48 7.44 16.27
C LEU A 86 4.89 8.83 16.78
N GLU A 87 5.37 9.71 15.90
CA GLU A 87 5.79 11.07 16.25
C GLU A 87 4.64 11.87 16.86
N ARG A 88 3.45 11.86 16.24
CA ARG A 88 2.29 12.58 16.75
C ARG A 88 1.79 12.00 18.08
N TYR A 89 1.95 10.70 18.30
CA TYR A 89 1.72 10.09 19.61
C TYR A 89 2.70 10.64 20.64
N MET A 90 4.00 10.64 20.35
CA MET A 90 5.02 11.13 21.27
C MET A 90 4.79 12.60 21.63
N ASP A 91 4.46 13.45 20.65
CA ASP A 91 4.11 14.85 20.86
C ASP A 91 2.86 15.01 21.75
N SER A 92 1.80 14.24 21.49
CA SER A 92 0.52 14.35 22.23
C SER A 92 0.65 13.98 23.70
N TYR A 93 1.62 13.14 24.05
CA TYR A 93 1.88 12.69 25.42
C TYR A 93 3.14 13.32 26.04
N GLY A 94 3.78 14.27 25.35
CA GLY A 94 4.99 14.95 25.83
C GLY A 94 6.18 14.00 26.03
N MET A 95 6.25 12.92 25.25
CA MET A 95 7.34 11.96 25.29
C MET A 95 8.44 12.35 24.31
N PRO A 96 9.73 12.24 24.68
CA PRO A 96 10.83 12.59 23.79
C PRO A 96 10.98 11.55 22.67
N VAL A 97 11.00 12.00 21.40
CA VAL A 97 11.14 11.18 20.17
C VAL A 97 12.41 10.30 20.14
N THR A 98 13.36 10.52 21.06
CA THR A 98 14.70 9.94 21.05
C THR A 98 14.83 8.58 21.74
N GLU A 99 13.83 8.10 22.49
CA GLU A 99 13.92 6.75 23.07
C GLU A 99 13.52 5.71 22.01
N PRO A 100 14.42 4.77 21.65
CA PRO A 100 14.02 3.62 20.85
C PRO A 100 12.89 2.94 21.58
N VAL A 101 11.79 2.68 20.88
CA VAL A 101 10.60 1.99 21.41
C VAL A 101 11.01 0.56 21.76
N GLY A 102 11.62 0.40 22.93
CA GLY A 102 12.23 -0.81 23.41
C GLY A 102 11.96 -0.92 24.90
N ALA A 103 11.08 -1.84 25.26
CA ALA A 103 10.84 -2.34 26.62
C ALA A 103 10.33 -1.29 27.65
N GLY A 104 9.11 -0.78 27.48
CA GLY A 104 8.45 -0.15 28.62
C GLY A 104 7.23 0.72 28.31
N VAL A 105 7.06 1.18 27.08
CA VAL A 105 5.83 1.89 26.70
C VAL A 105 4.70 0.86 26.69
N ASP A 106 3.74 1.04 27.59
CA ASP A 106 2.59 0.15 27.76
C ASP A 106 1.93 -0.05 26.39
N GLN A 107 2.06 -1.25 25.81
CA GLN A 107 1.43 -1.63 24.54
C GLN A 107 -0.08 -1.38 24.58
N ARG A 108 -0.69 -1.35 25.77
CA ARG A 108 -2.10 -0.97 25.96
C ARG A 108 -2.35 0.51 25.68
N ALA A 109 -1.38 1.39 25.92
CA ALA A 109 -1.46 2.80 25.56
C ALA A 109 -1.46 2.99 24.03
N PHE A 110 -0.72 2.16 23.28
CA PHE A 110 -0.80 2.10 21.81
C PHE A 110 -2.15 1.55 21.31
N SER A 111 -2.70 0.53 21.97
CA SER A 111 -3.98 -0.08 21.57
C SER A 111 -5.21 0.80 21.84
N ARG A 112 -5.12 1.82 22.71
CA ARG A 112 -6.22 2.74 23.07
C ARG A 112 -6.09 4.10 22.41
N TRP A 113 -5.55 4.11 21.20
CA TRP A 113 -5.35 5.33 20.43
C TRP A 113 -6.69 5.88 19.95
N GLY A 114 -7.25 6.82 20.72
CA GLY A 114 -8.41 7.64 20.30
C GLY A 114 -8.17 8.34 18.96
N PHE A 115 -6.91 8.47 18.54
CA PHE A 115 -6.54 8.91 17.21
C PHE A 115 -6.87 7.87 16.11
N ILE A 116 -6.50 6.60 16.28
CA ILE A 116 -6.86 5.53 15.34
C ILE A 116 -8.37 5.32 15.34
N ASP A 117 -9.01 5.43 16.51
CA ASP A 117 -10.47 5.42 16.58
C ASP A 117 -11.08 6.56 15.75
N ALA A 118 -10.53 7.78 15.84
CA ALA A 118 -10.97 8.90 15.02
C ALA A 118 -10.77 8.66 13.51
N LEU A 119 -9.64 8.05 13.11
CA LEU A 119 -9.43 7.65 11.72
C LEU A 119 -10.42 6.57 11.27
N ASN A 120 -10.70 5.60 12.14
CA ASN A 120 -11.63 4.52 11.83
C ASN A 120 -13.08 5.00 11.77
N VAL A 121 -13.45 6.03 12.54
CA VAL A 121 -14.75 6.71 12.42
C VAL A 121 -14.97 7.28 11.02
N VAL A 122 -13.91 7.78 10.36
CA VAL A 122 -14.00 8.27 8.97
C VAL A 122 -13.84 7.15 7.92
N GLY A 123 -13.74 5.90 8.34
CA GLY A 123 -13.66 4.73 7.47
C GLY A 123 -12.24 4.25 7.12
N ALA A 124 -11.21 4.70 7.85
CA ALA A 124 -9.83 4.35 7.54
C ALA A 124 -9.46 2.87 7.76
N GLY A 125 -10.21 2.09 8.55
CA GLY A 125 -9.97 0.64 8.68
C GLY A 125 -8.56 0.24 9.10
N PHE A 126 -7.93 0.98 10.01
CA PHE A 126 -6.70 0.57 10.68
C PHE A 126 -6.98 -0.50 11.72
N ARG A 127 -6.13 -1.54 11.75
CA ARG A 127 -6.21 -2.63 12.71
C ARG A 127 -4.84 -2.88 13.36
N TRP A 128 -4.85 -3.18 14.65
CA TRP A 128 -3.65 -3.60 15.36
C TRP A 128 -3.19 -5.00 14.90
N ASN A 129 -1.92 -5.11 14.50
CA ASN A 129 -1.26 -6.38 14.24
C ASN A 129 -0.38 -6.75 15.44
N GLU A 130 -0.83 -7.74 16.22
CA GLU A 130 -0.13 -8.23 17.42
C GLU A 130 1.27 -8.77 17.13
N ILE A 131 1.48 -9.36 15.94
CA ILE A 131 2.76 -9.95 15.55
C ILE A 131 3.76 -8.85 15.20
N ALA A 132 3.33 -7.85 14.44
CA ALA A 132 4.17 -6.74 14.00
C ALA A 132 4.26 -5.60 15.03
N GLY A 133 3.51 -5.67 16.13
CA GLY A 133 3.45 -4.62 17.15
C GLY A 133 3.10 -3.24 16.59
N SER A 134 2.26 -3.17 15.55
CA SER A 134 1.97 -1.94 14.81
C SER A 134 0.56 -1.95 14.20
N PHE A 135 0.04 -0.77 13.88
CA PHE A 135 -1.20 -0.63 13.13
C PHE A 135 -0.98 -0.90 11.64
N GLN A 136 -1.88 -1.69 11.05
CA GLN A 136 -1.91 -1.99 9.63
C GLN A 136 -3.15 -1.38 9.00
N TYR A 137 -2.98 -0.73 7.85
CA TYR A 137 -4.08 -0.22 7.05
C TYR A 137 -4.66 -1.35 6.19
N GLU A 138 -5.94 -1.67 6.38
CA GLU A 138 -6.62 -2.78 5.67
C GLU A 138 -7.16 -2.41 4.28
N GLN A 139 -6.67 -1.30 3.70
CA GLN A 139 -7.02 -0.86 2.35
C GLN A 139 -8.53 -0.57 2.22
N ALA A 140 -9.12 -0.03 3.28
CA ALA A 140 -10.56 0.16 3.42
C ALA A 140 -11.13 1.10 2.35
N PHE A 141 -10.42 2.17 2.01
CA PHE A 141 -10.88 3.09 0.96
C PHE A 141 -10.74 2.50 -0.44
N ALA A 142 -9.69 1.73 -0.75
CA ALA A 142 -9.63 0.97 -2.01
C ALA A 142 -10.82 -0.01 -2.16
N ARG A 143 -11.19 -0.73 -1.09
CA ARG A 143 -12.39 -1.59 -1.09
C ARG A 143 -13.67 -0.78 -1.32
N ARG A 144 -13.77 0.39 -0.67
CA ARG A 144 -14.90 1.32 -0.84
C ARG A 144 -15.01 1.83 -2.27
N THR A 145 -13.88 2.19 -2.91
CA THR A 145 -13.83 2.57 -4.32
C THR A 145 -14.42 1.48 -5.22
N LEU A 146 -14.01 0.22 -5.03
CA LEU A 146 -14.54 -0.91 -5.82
C LEU A 146 -16.03 -1.17 -5.60
N ALA A 147 -16.52 -0.94 -4.38
CA ALA A 147 -17.93 -1.15 -4.04
C ALA A 147 -18.85 -0.02 -4.54
N GLU A 148 -18.41 1.23 -4.42
CA GLU A 148 -19.23 2.40 -4.74
C GLU A 148 -19.05 2.88 -6.19
N TYR A 149 -17.87 2.67 -6.77
CA TYR A 149 -17.48 3.13 -8.10
C TYR A 149 -16.87 1.99 -8.94
N PRO A 150 -17.65 0.94 -9.27
CA PRO A 150 -17.11 -0.24 -9.96
C PRO A 150 -16.52 0.10 -11.34
N ASP A 151 -16.99 1.14 -12.01
CA ASP A 151 -16.55 1.52 -13.37
C ASP A 151 -15.55 2.70 -13.37
N THR A 152 -14.93 2.99 -12.22
CA THR A 152 -13.94 4.07 -12.12
C THR A 152 -12.68 3.80 -12.96
N ALA A 153 -12.09 4.86 -13.51
CA ALA A 153 -10.74 4.83 -14.09
C ALA A 153 -9.65 4.40 -13.07
N ARG A 154 -9.96 4.44 -11.77
CA ARG A 154 -9.08 4.01 -10.68
C ARG A 154 -9.23 2.53 -10.34
N ARG A 155 -10.08 1.78 -11.06
CA ARG A 155 -10.42 0.39 -10.72
C ARG A 155 -9.19 -0.51 -10.65
N ALA A 156 -8.33 -0.49 -11.67
CA ALA A 156 -7.11 -1.30 -11.69
C ALA A 156 -6.24 -1.02 -10.45
N ALA A 157 -6.02 0.25 -10.15
CA ALA A 157 -5.25 0.65 -8.99
C ALA A 157 -5.86 0.19 -7.66
N ALA A 158 -7.19 0.28 -7.52
CA ALA A 158 -7.90 -0.19 -6.33
C ALA A 158 -7.88 -1.73 -6.21
N GLU A 159 -8.08 -2.46 -7.31
CA GLU A 159 -7.99 -3.94 -7.34
C GLU A 159 -6.61 -4.41 -6.90
N TYR A 160 -5.54 -3.77 -7.39
CA TYR A 160 -4.18 -4.11 -6.97
C TYR A 160 -3.96 -3.88 -5.47
N ARG A 161 -4.38 -2.73 -4.93
CA ARG A 161 -4.15 -2.39 -3.51
C ARG A 161 -4.85 -3.31 -2.53
N VAL A 162 -5.99 -3.90 -2.91
CA VAL A 162 -6.71 -4.83 -2.01
C VAL A 162 -6.14 -6.24 -2.03
N ILE A 163 -5.21 -6.57 -2.93
CA ILE A 163 -4.48 -7.84 -2.94
C ILE A 163 -3.65 -7.92 -1.66
N ARG A 164 -3.90 -8.94 -0.84
CA ARG A 164 -3.23 -9.08 0.45
C ARG A 164 -1.85 -9.72 0.26
N PRO A 165 -0.75 -9.06 0.70
CA PRO A 165 0.57 -9.67 0.66
C PRO A 165 0.60 -11.01 1.40
N GLY A 166 1.15 -12.03 0.74
CA GLY A 166 1.46 -13.32 1.33
C GLY A 166 2.83 -13.26 1.99
N ARG A 167 2.93 -13.57 3.27
CA ARG A 167 4.18 -13.60 4.04
C ARG A 167 4.25 -14.89 4.84
N ASN A 168 5.43 -15.46 4.99
CA ASN A 168 5.79 -16.48 5.99
C ASN A 168 4.96 -17.80 5.99
N GLU A 169 3.99 -17.99 5.08
CA GLU A 169 3.13 -19.18 4.98
C GLU A 169 2.89 -19.60 3.51
N PRO A 170 3.26 -20.85 3.08
CA PRO A 170 3.20 -21.25 1.67
C PRO A 170 1.91 -20.95 0.95
N ASP A 171 0.80 -21.28 1.59
CA ASP A 171 -0.52 -21.00 1.06
C ASP A 171 -0.79 -19.50 0.88
N ALA A 172 -0.25 -18.65 1.77
CA ALA A 172 -0.36 -17.20 1.65
C ALA A 172 0.42 -16.65 0.46
N ILE A 173 1.65 -17.13 0.22
CA ILE A 173 2.44 -16.75 -0.97
C ILE A 173 1.78 -17.26 -2.24
N HIS A 174 1.34 -18.51 -2.29
CA HIS A 174 0.66 -19.04 -3.48
C HIS A 174 -0.65 -18.32 -3.76
N ARG A 175 -1.45 -18.00 -2.74
CA ARG A 175 -2.62 -17.13 -2.89
C ARG A 175 -2.21 -15.78 -3.46
N TRP A 176 -1.23 -15.11 -2.85
CA TRP A 176 -0.77 -13.79 -3.28
C TRP A 176 -0.31 -13.80 -4.74
N ARG A 177 0.52 -14.76 -5.13
CA ARG A 177 0.94 -14.98 -6.51
C ARG A 177 -0.25 -15.12 -7.46
N ARG A 178 -1.21 -16.00 -7.14
CA ARG A 178 -2.41 -16.20 -7.97
C ARG A 178 -3.23 -14.93 -8.12
N GLU A 179 -3.39 -14.16 -7.06
CA GLU A 179 -4.14 -12.90 -7.08
C GLU A 179 -3.44 -11.84 -7.96
N ILE A 180 -2.11 -11.73 -7.91
CA ILE A 180 -1.37 -10.80 -8.77
C ILE A 180 -1.41 -11.25 -10.24
N VAL A 181 -1.27 -12.55 -10.52
CA VAL A 181 -1.40 -13.08 -11.89
C VAL A 181 -2.80 -12.76 -12.43
N ALA A 182 -3.86 -13.04 -11.67
CA ALA A 182 -5.22 -12.74 -12.09
C ALA A 182 -5.46 -11.23 -12.29
N TYR A 183 -4.77 -10.37 -11.55
CA TYR A 183 -4.79 -8.93 -11.76
C TYR A 183 -4.12 -8.54 -13.09
N LEU A 184 -2.93 -9.08 -13.38
CA LEU A 184 -2.23 -8.84 -14.64
C LEU A 184 -2.98 -9.41 -15.85
N ASP A 185 -3.68 -10.54 -15.71
CA ASP A 185 -4.52 -11.07 -16.78
C ASP A 185 -5.66 -10.11 -17.17
N ARG A 186 -6.17 -9.34 -16.19
CA ARG A 186 -7.24 -8.34 -16.42
C ARG A 186 -6.71 -6.98 -16.86
N HIS A 187 -5.56 -6.56 -16.36
CA HIS A 187 -5.07 -5.18 -16.44
C HIS A 187 -3.68 -5.03 -17.07
N GLY A 188 -3.02 -6.11 -17.49
CA GLY A 188 -1.62 -6.09 -17.93
C GLY A 188 -1.33 -5.20 -19.14
N ASP A 189 -2.35 -4.92 -19.96
CA ASP A 189 -2.25 -4.01 -21.10
C ASP A 189 -2.50 -2.54 -20.74
N ASP A 190 -2.94 -2.26 -19.51
CA ASP A 190 -3.20 -0.91 -19.02
C ASP A 190 -1.88 -0.20 -18.68
N SER A 191 -1.76 1.09 -19.00
CA SER A 191 -0.61 1.91 -18.60
C SER A 191 -0.65 2.35 -17.13
N ALA A 192 -1.32 1.60 -16.25
CA ALA A 192 -1.44 1.94 -14.84
C ALA A 192 -0.12 1.66 -14.10
N PRO A 193 0.37 2.56 -13.23
CA PRO A 193 1.58 2.32 -12.43
C PRO A 193 1.53 0.99 -11.65
N GLU A 194 0.35 0.60 -11.17
CA GLU A 194 0.13 -0.65 -10.45
C GLU A 194 0.42 -1.90 -11.28
N VAL A 195 0.36 -1.85 -12.62
CA VAL A 195 0.80 -2.96 -13.49
C VAL A 195 2.30 -3.17 -13.39
N ALA A 196 3.08 -2.08 -13.43
CA ALA A 196 4.53 -2.15 -13.23
C ALA A 196 4.85 -2.71 -11.83
N ILE A 197 4.18 -2.21 -10.79
CA ILE A 197 4.39 -2.69 -9.41
C ILE A 197 4.01 -4.18 -9.29
N ALA A 198 2.92 -4.63 -9.92
CA ALA A 198 2.51 -6.03 -9.95
C ALA A 198 3.57 -6.93 -10.60
N HIS A 199 4.15 -6.52 -11.72
CA HIS A 199 5.27 -7.24 -12.34
C HIS A 199 6.49 -7.29 -11.43
N SER A 200 6.89 -6.17 -10.82
CA SER A 200 8.00 -6.15 -9.86
C SER A 200 7.75 -7.09 -8.67
N THR A 201 6.52 -7.09 -8.15
CA THR A 201 6.11 -7.96 -7.04
C THR A 201 6.18 -9.43 -7.41
N LEU A 202 5.70 -9.83 -8.60
CA LEU A 202 5.83 -11.21 -9.07
C LEU A 202 7.27 -11.61 -9.31
N GLY A 203 8.10 -10.69 -9.83
CA GLY A 203 9.54 -10.89 -9.94
C GLY A 203 10.17 -11.30 -8.61
N ALA A 204 9.91 -10.52 -7.55
CA ALA A 204 10.40 -10.79 -6.20
C ALA A 204 9.84 -12.10 -5.60
N VAL A 205 8.55 -12.40 -5.83
CA VAL A 205 7.94 -13.66 -5.38
C VAL A 205 8.60 -14.86 -6.06
N TYR A 206 8.81 -14.82 -7.37
CA TYR A 206 9.47 -15.93 -8.07
C TYR A 206 10.95 -16.06 -7.72
N GLU A 207 11.65 -14.94 -7.55
CA GLU A 207 13.05 -14.94 -7.13
C GLU A 207 13.22 -15.58 -5.75
N GLY A 208 12.39 -15.21 -4.78
CA GLY A 208 12.48 -15.84 -3.46
C GLY A 208 12.12 -17.32 -3.50
N LEU A 209 11.15 -17.75 -4.33
CA LEU A 209 10.79 -19.17 -4.46
C LEU A 209 11.93 -19.97 -5.10
N TRP A 210 12.59 -19.40 -6.10
CA TRP A 210 13.82 -19.96 -6.67
C TRP A 210 14.92 -20.06 -5.62
N ALA A 211 15.19 -18.98 -4.88
CA ALA A 211 16.21 -18.96 -3.84
C ALA A 211 15.96 -20.06 -2.80
N ALA A 212 14.71 -20.20 -2.34
CA ALA A 212 14.36 -21.21 -1.36
C ALA A 212 14.62 -22.65 -1.84
N LEU A 213 14.38 -22.93 -3.12
CA LEU A 213 14.68 -24.24 -3.72
C LEU A 213 16.17 -24.44 -4.03
N ALA A 214 16.87 -23.37 -4.41
CA ALA A 214 18.27 -23.43 -4.83
C ALA A 214 19.24 -23.53 -3.65
N THR A 215 18.96 -22.88 -2.53
CA THR A 215 19.83 -22.85 -1.35
C THR A 215 19.34 -23.76 -0.22
N GLY A 216 18.08 -24.19 -0.27
CA GLY A 216 17.42 -24.86 0.87
C GLY A 216 17.18 -23.92 2.06
N GLU A 217 17.38 -22.62 1.88
CA GLU A 217 17.12 -21.60 2.91
C GLU A 217 15.68 -21.09 2.81
N ALA A 218 15.13 -20.59 3.92
CA ALA A 218 13.75 -20.11 3.92
C ALA A 218 13.55 -18.88 3.02
N PHE A 219 12.41 -18.81 2.35
CA PHE A 219 11.96 -17.67 1.55
C PHE A 219 11.95 -16.38 2.38
N ASP A 220 12.59 -15.33 1.87
CA ASP A 220 12.59 -14.00 2.50
C ASP A 220 12.23 -12.90 1.48
N ALA A 221 10.93 -12.57 1.37
CA ALA A 221 10.49 -11.39 0.62
C ALA A 221 10.52 -10.09 1.45
N GLY A 222 11.38 -10.01 2.48
CA GLY A 222 11.61 -8.82 3.29
C GLY A 222 11.87 -9.19 4.75
N HIS A 223 13.15 -9.21 5.14
CA HIS A 223 13.74 -9.74 6.37
C HIS A 223 12.83 -9.84 7.61
N GLU A 224 12.51 -11.07 8.03
CA GLU A 224 12.96 -11.68 9.30
C GLU A 224 12.30 -13.08 9.46
N ALA A 225 13.16 -14.10 9.39
CA ALA A 225 13.02 -15.53 9.67
C ALA A 225 11.61 -16.10 9.96
N SER A 226 11.12 -16.96 9.06
CA SER A 226 10.46 -18.23 9.45
C SER A 226 10.21 -19.16 8.25
N ALA A 227 10.71 -20.38 8.42
CA ALA A 227 10.43 -21.66 7.76
C ALA A 227 9.54 -21.67 6.49
N TYR A 228 10.18 -21.99 5.36
CA TYR A 228 9.52 -22.57 4.21
C TYR A 228 10.19 -23.89 3.82
N ALA A 229 9.38 -24.92 3.75
CA ALA A 229 9.51 -25.97 2.76
C ALA A 229 8.07 -26.35 2.38
N ASP A 230 7.69 -26.14 1.12
CA ASP A 230 6.84 -27.14 0.47
C ASP A 230 7.57 -28.47 0.69
N PRO A 231 6.91 -29.58 1.10
CA PRO A 231 7.61 -30.83 1.29
C PRO A 231 8.43 -31.09 0.02
N PRO A 232 9.77 -31.28 0.14
CA PRO A 232 10.61 -31.42 -1.03
C PRO A 232 9.99 -32.52 -1.88
N ALA A 233 9.80 -32.22 -3.17
CA ALA A 233 9.50 -33.27 -4.10
C ALA A 233 10.57 -34.34 -3.89
N THR A 234 10.14 -35.60 -3.76
CA THR A 234 11.00 -36.68 -3.26
C THR A 234 12.12 -37.07 -4.22
N ASP A 235 12.24 -36.41 -5.36
CA ASP A 235 13.36 -36.51 -6.29
C ASP A 235 14.05 -35.15 -6.49
N ASP A 236 15.37 -35.16 -6.51
CA ASP A 236 16.20 -33.95 -6.68
C ASP A 236 16.02 -33.32 -8.07
N GLU A 237 15.61 -34.11 -9.07
CA GLU A 237 15.45 -33.68 -10.46
C GLU A 237 14.25 -32.73 -10.62
N SER A 238 13.12 -33.01 -9.98
CA SER A 238 11.93 -32.13 -10.02
C SER A 238 12.11 -30.85 -9.22
N VAL A 239 12.94 -30.86 -8.18
CA VAL A 239 13.31 -29.64 -7.43
C VAL A 239 14.14 -28.71 -8.31
N ALA A 240 15.17 -29.24 -9.00
CA ALA A 240 16.02 -28.46 -9.90
C ALA A 240 15.23 -27.86 -11.07
N VAL A 241 14.35 -28.64 -11.70
CA VAL A 241 13.49 -28.15 -12.79
C VAL A 241 12.59 -27.02 -12.31
N ARG A 242 11.94 -27.17 -11.15
CA ARG A 242 11.04 -26.15 -10.59
C ARG A 242 11.77 -24.87 -10.17
N ALA A 243 12.99 -25.00 -9.65
CA ALA A 243 13.83 -23.86 -9.34
C ALA A 243 14.15 -23.05 -10.60
N GLU A 244 14.52 -23.71 -11.70
CA GLU A 244 14.80 -23.02 -12.96
C GLU A 244 13.56 -22.35 -13.55
N GLU A 245 12.38 -22.99 -13.47
CA GLU A 245 11.11 -22.38 -13.86
C GLU A 245 10.87 -21.06 -13.10
N TYR A 246 11.04 -21.05 -11.77
CA TYR A 246 10.90 -19.84 -10.96
C TYR A 246 11.94 -18.77 -11.32
N ARG A 247 13.18 -19.17 -11.59
CA ARG A 247 14.22 -18.21 -12.03
C ARG A 247 13.84 -17.51 -13.34
N LEU A 248 13.38 -18.27 -14.32
CA LEU A 248 12.96 -17.72 -15.63
C LEU A 248 11.73 -16.82 -15.50
N GLU A 249 10.78 -17.21 -14.65
CA GLU A 249 9.60 -16.39 -14.35
C GLU A 249 9.96 -15.07 -13.66
N ALA A 250 10.89 -15.09 -12.71
CA ALA A 250 11.39 -13.87 -12.07
C ALA A 250 11.98 -12.90 -13.11
N ILE A 251 12.86 -13.40 -13.99
CA ILE A 251 13.47 -12.61 -15.06
C ILE A 251 12.42 -12.02 -15.99
N ARG A 252 11.43 -12.83 -16.41
CA ARG A 252 10.33 -12.37 -17.27
C ARG A 252 9.58 -11.20 -16.63
N HIS A 253 9.19 -11.35 -15.36
CA HIS A 253 8.44 -10.31 -14.67
C HIS A 253 9.26 -9.05 -14.40
N TYR A 254 10.55 -9.16 -14.08
CA TYR A 254 11.43 -7.99 -13.99
C TYR A 254 11.62 -7.28 -15.34
N ALA A 255 11.71 -8.01 -16.44
CA ALA A 255 11.77 -7.41 -17.77
C ALA A 255 10.49 -6.63 -18.10
N GLU A 256 9.31 -7.20 -17.82
CA GLU A 256 8.02 -6.51 -17.99
C GLU A 256 7.89 -5.29 -17.07
N PHE A 257 8.38 -5.38 -15.82
CA PHE A 257 8.43 -4.22 -14.93
C PHE A 257 9.23 -3.07 -15.55
N LEU A 258 10.42 -3.35 -16.08
CA LEU A 258 11.26 -2.33 -16.72
C LEU A 258 10.56 -1.72 -17.95
N LEU A 259 9.91 -2.53 -18.78
CA LEU A 259 9.17 -2.06 -19.95
C LEU A 259 7.97 -1.18 -19.55
N SER A 260 7.19 -1.63 -18.57
CA SER A 260 6.02 -0.92 -18.06
C SER A 260 6.40 0.36 -17.35
N ALA A 261 7.43 0.35 -16.50
CA ALA A 261 7.93 1.53 -15.79
C ALA A 261 8.48 2.59 -16.77
N VAL A 262 9.24 2.18 -17.79
CA VAL A 262 9.71 3.11 -18.83
C VAL A 262 8.52 3.71 -19.60
N SER A 263 7.47 2.94 -19.86
CA SER A 263 6.27 3.44 -20.54
C SER A 263 5.44 4.41 -19.68
N SER A 264 5.37 4.20 -18.36
CA SER A 264 4.62 5.06 -17.42
C SER A 264 5.36 6.36 -17.09
N TYR A 265 6.69 6.33 -17.03
CA TYR A 265 7.51 7.53 -16.74
C TYR A 265 7.74 8.41 -17.97
N ALA A 266 7.68 7.87 -19.18
CA ALA A 266 8.04 8.60 -20.38
C ALA A 266 6.84 9.23 -21.10
N TYR A 267 6.05 9.99 -20.35
CA TYR A 267 4.91 10.78 -20.83
C TYR A 267 5.31 12.11 -21.51
N SER A 268 6.53 12.22 -22.07
CA SER A 268 6.89 13.33 -22.96
C SER A 268 7.53 12.93 -24.30
N GLU A 269 8.14 11.75 -24.47
CA GLU A 269 8.75 11.35 -25.77
C GLU A 269 8.62 9.86 -26.18
N SER A 270 8.06 8.96 -25.36
CA SER A 270 8.18 7.50 -25.60
C SER A 270 7.10 6.80 -26.41
N SER A 271 6.11 7.52 -26.94
CA SER A 271 5.09 6.95 -27.83
C SER A 271 5.71 6.19 -29.02
N ARG A 272 6.86 6.66 -29.54
CA ARG A 272 7.56 6.03 -30.66
C ARG A 272 8.31 4.75 -30.27
N VAL A 273 8.88 4.68 -29.06
CA VAL A 273 9.66 3.51 -28.62
C VAL A 273 8.73 2.37 -28.19
N ALA A 274 7.68 2.68 -27.43
CA ALA A 274 6.67 1.70 -27.03
C ALA A 274 5.94 1.10 -28.25
N SER A 275 5.61 1.93 -29.25
CA SER A 275 5.01 1.45 -30.51
C SER A 275 5.96 0.53 -31.30
N ARG A 276 7.27 0.80 -31.28
CA ARG A 276 8.28 0.01 -32.00
C ARG A 276 8.55 -1.33 -31.31
N LEU A 277 8.53 -1.37 -29.97
CA LEU A 277 8.67 -2.61 -29.20
C LEU A 277 7.42 -3.50 -29.30
N ARG A 278 6.22 -2.92 -29.28
CA ARG A 278 4.97 -3.67 -29.55
C ARG A 278 4.94 -4.23 -30.98
N ALA A 279 5.47 -3.49 -31.96
CA ALA A 279 5.60 -3.97 -33.34
C ALA A 279 6.64 -5.11 -33.48
N LEU A 280 7.73 -5.08 -32.70
CA LEU A 280 8.71 -6.17 -32.65
C LEU A 280 8.12 -7.43 -32.02
N ARG A 281 7.34 -7.31 -30.93
CA ARG A 281 6.60 -8.45 -30.34
C ARG A 281 5.63 -9.12 -31.30
N ARG A 282 4.90 -8.35 -32.13
CA ARG A 282 4.02 -8.92 -33.16
C ARG A 282 4.81 -9.70 -34.21
N ARG A 283 5.98 -9.20 -34.61
CA ARG A 283 6.87 -9.90 -35.56
C ARG A 283 7.48 -11.19 -35.01
N GLU A 284 7.77 -11.24 -33.71
CA GLU A 284 8.26 -12.47 -33.07
C GLU A 284 7.13 -13.51 -32.90
N ALA A 285 5.89 -13.06 -32.66
CA ALA A 285 4.72 -13.93 -32.61
C ALA A 285 4.34 -14.52 -33.99
N ASP A 286 4.64 -13.80 -35.08
CA ASP A 286 4.34 -14.23 -36.46
C ASP A 286 5.40 -15.18 -37.06
N GLY A 287 6.46 -15.52 -36.31
CA GLY A 287 7.52 -16.47 -36.71
C GLY A 287 8.53 -15.91 -37.74
N PRO A 288 9.71 -16.55 -37.88
CA PRO A 288 10.80 -16.01 -38.69
C PRO A 288 10.50 -16.11 -40.19
N GLY A 289 9.95 -15.05 -40.75
CA GLY A 289 9.93 -14.83 -42.20
C GLY A 289 11.37 -14.69 -42.71
N ILE A 290 11.85 -15.71 -43.41
CA ILE A 290 13.13 -15.73 -44.11
C ILE A 290 13.16 -14.55 -45.09
N LEU A 291 13.95 -13.53 -44.77
CA LEU A 291 14.30 -12.47 -45.72
C LEU A 291 15.50 -12.93 -46.53
N CYS A 292 15.24 -13.42 -47.74
CA CYS A 292 16.25 -13.50 -48.79
C CYS A 292 16.67 -12.08 -49.14
N TYR A 293 17.97 -11.80 -49.03
CA TYR A 293 18.59 -10.60 -49.58
C TYR A 293 18.91 -10.87 -51.05
N ASP A 294 18.33 -10.07 -51.95
CA ASP A 294 18.91 -9.74 -53.27
C ASP A 294 19.71 -8.44 -53.16
#